data_AF-A0AAV8YII6-F1
#
_entry.id   AF-A0AAV8YII6-F1
#
_cell.length_a   1.000
_cell.length_b   1.000
_cell.length_c   1.000
_cell.angle_alpha   90.00
_cell.angle_beta   90.00
_cell.angle_gamma   90.00
#
_symmetry.space_group_name_H-M   'P 1'
#
loop_
_entity.id
_entity.type
_entity.pdbx_description
1 polymer ?
#
loop_
_entity_poly.entity_id
_entity_poly.type
_entity_poly.pdbx_seq_one_letter_code
_entity_poly.pdbx_strand_id
1 'polypeptide(L)'
;MLSMIALASKTGVYFSFFNLAYSFWGITMFSFGLSILWVLAFESPMIAIEKLIFKGFSNLIICIGRKKSKKTEEMPYPNKSSRSYDEIKLQAALSAIRGDMAILGASKVYNVPRTTLRHKLADRAPENIAKRGPECLLGEELESLSGKKWYNNFMKRHSELSYKKSEYLNKARANVSEENIRRWFKETLLLLGKDSEVLKDPSRCWNMDGTASYLNPSGGCVIAEKGKPVYIELHLIVIRRISPHS
;
A
#
# COMPACT_ATOMS: atom_id res chain seq x y z
N MET A 1 -16.45 -19.02 36.39
CA MET A 1 -17.04 -18.80 37.73
C MET A 1 -18.51 -19.21 37.87
N LEU A 2 -19.19 -19.74 36.84
CA LEU A 2 -20.62 -20.13 36.94
C LEU A 2 -20.89 -21.65 36.93
N SER A 3 -19.86 -22.51 36.85
CA SER A 3 -20.02 -23.97 36.80
C SER A 3 -19.83 -24.70 38.15
N MET A 4 -19.76 -23.99 39.28
CA MET A 4 -19.37 -24.58 40.57
C MET A 4 -20.41 -24.48 41.70
N ILE A 5 -21.62 -23.96 41.47
CA ILE A 5 -22.58 -23.69 42.58
C ILE A 5 -23.85 -24.58 42.55
N ALA A 6 -24.16 -25.30 41.46
CA ALA A 6 -25.49 -25.92 41.35
C ALA A 6 -25.63 -27.39 41.81
N LEU A 7 -24.57 -28.13 42.14
CA LEU A 7 -24.68 -29.58 42.39
C LEU A 7 -23.95 -30.03 43.66
N ALA A 8 -24.52 -29.67 44.82
CA ALA A 8 -24.11 -30.24 46.10
C ALA A 8 -25.29 -30.44 47.07
N SER A 9 -26.49 -30.80 46.57
CA SER A 9 -27.51 -31.42 47.41
C SER A 9 -27.57 -32.92 47.07
N LYS A 10 -27.10 -33.77 47.99
CA LYS A 10 -27.28 -35.22 47.89
C LYS A 10 -28.73 -35.54 48.23
N THR A 11 -29.63 -35.41 47.25
CA THR A 11 -30.98 -35.97 47.37
C THR A 11 -30.93 -37.43 46.93
N GLY A 12 -31.60 -38.30 47.69
CA GLY A 12 -31.73 -39.72 47.37
C GLY A 12 -32.67 -39.92 46.20
N VAL A 13 -32.17 -39.71 44.98
CA VAL A 13 -32.94 -39.95 43.77
C VAL A 13 -32.89 -41.45 43.46
N TYR A 14 -34.04 -42.12 43.48
CA TYR A 14 -34.16 -43.50 43.03
C TYR A 14 -33.71 -43.61 41.57
N PHE A 15 -32.77 -44.52 41.29
CA PHE A 15 -32.24 -44.76 39.97
C PHE A 15 -33.31 -45.41 39.08
N SER A 16 -34.10 -44.58 38.41
CA SER A 16 -35.09 -44.99 37.42
C SER A 16 -34.65 -44.47 36.06
N PHE A 17 -34.84 -45.31 35.03
CA PHE A 17 -34.54 -44.95 33.63
C PHE A 17 -35.20 -43.63 33.23
N PHE A 18 -36.41 -43.36 33.73
CA PHE A 18 -37.14 -42.12 33.50
C PHE A 18 -36.43 -40.88 34.06
N ASN A 19 -35.87 -40.97 35.27
CA ASN A 19 -35.13 -39.86 35.89
C ASN A 19 -33.79 -39.61 35.21
N LEU A 20 -33.12 -40.67 34.75
CA LEU A 20 -31.88 -40.55 33.98
C LEU A 20 -32.13 -39.87 32.64
N ALA A 21 -33.18 -40.29 31.91
CA ALA A 21 -33.58 -39.67 30.67
C ALA A 21 -33.95 -38.20 30.88
N TYR A 22 -34.76 -37.88 31.89
CA TYR A 22 -35.15 -36.48 32.17
C TYR A 22 -33.96 -35.57 32.49
N SER A 23 -33.01 -36.05 33.30
CA SER A 23 -31.80 -35.29 33.64
C SER A 23 -30.89 -35.10 32.42
N PHE A 24 -30.69 -36.16 31.63
CA PHE A 24 -29.89 -36.09 30.40
C PHE A 24 -30.52 -35.15 29.37
N TRP A 25 -31.81 -35.28 29.10
CA TRP A 25 -32.52 -34.43 28.14
C TRP A 25 -32.63 -32.97 28.61
N GLY A 26 -32.75 -32.72 29.92
CA GLY A 26 -32.80 -31.37 30.47
C GLY A 26 -31.47 -30.62 30.30
N ILE A 27 -30.35 -31.26 30.65
CA ILE A 27 -29.02 -30.64 30.56
C ILE A 27 -28.62 -30.46 29.08
N THR A 28 -28.91 -31.45 28.24
CA THR A 28 -28.57 -31.38 26.80
C THR A 28 -29.38 -30.28 26.11
N MET A 29 -30.70 -30.19 26.35
CA MET A 29 -31.54 -29.14 25.76
C MET A 29 -31.16 -27.74 26.25
N PHE A 30 -30.77 -27.62 27.53
CA PHE A 30 -30.28 -26.35 28.05
C PHE A 30 -28.95 -25.94 27.41
N SER A 31 -27.99 -26.87 27.26
CA SER A 31 -26.72 -26.57 26.58
C SER A 31 -26.91 -26.22 25.09
N PHE A 32 -27.84 -26.90 24.42
CA PHE A 32 -28.15 -26.67 23.02
C PHE A 32 -28.85 -25.31 22.81
N GLY A 33 -29.82 -24.99 23.67
CA GLY A 33 -30.50 -23.69 23.65
C GLY A 33 -29.54 -22.52 23.94
N LEU A 34 -28.63 -22.70 24.91
CA LEU A 34 -27.61 -21.70 25.22
C LEU A 34 -26.63 -21.51 24.06
N SER A 35 -26.24 -22.59 23.37
CA SER A 35 -25.38 -22.53 22.19
C SER A 35 -26.04 -21.73 21.06
N ILE A 36 -27.31 -21.97 20.76
CA ILE A 36 -28.05 -21.22 19.74
C ILE A 36 -28.15 -19.74 20.11
N LEU A 37 -28.45 -19.44 21.37
CA LEU A 37 -28.56 -18.07 21.85
C LEU A 37 -27.23 -17.31 21.71
N TRP A 38 -26.11 -17.96 22.02
CA TRP A 38 -24.78 -17.35 21.85
C TRP A 38 -24.42 -17.12 20.38
N VAL A 39 -24.71 -18.08 19.50
CA VAL A 39 -24.49 -17.91 18.05
C VAL A 39 -25.31 -16.73 17.53
N LEU A 40 -26.59 -16.65 17.87
CA LEU A 40 -27.45 -15.55 17.43
C LEU A 40 -27.01 -14.20 18.02
N ALA A 41 -26.60 -14.16 19.29
CA ALA A 41 -26.19 -12.93 19.97
C ALA A 41 -24.86 -12.37 19.45
N PHE A 42 -23.92 -13.22 19.01
CA PHE A 42 -22.58 -12.77 18.64
C PHE A 42 -22.29 -12.84 17.14
N GLU A 43 -22.81 -13.81 16.39
CA GLU A 43 -22.57 -13.88 14.94
C GLU A 43 -23.44 -12.89 14.15
N SER A 44 -24.72 -12.75 14.51
CA SER A 44 -25.65 -11.83 13.83
C SER A 44 -25.18 -10.36 13.79
N PRO A 45 -24.72 -9.76 14.92
CA PRO A 45 -24.20 -8.39 14.88
C PRO A 45 -22.89 -8.27 14.11
N MET A 46 -22.03 -9.30 14.14
CA MET A 46 -20.76 -9.31 13.39
C MET A 46 -21.03 -9.19 11.88
N ILE A 47 -22.00 -9.94 11.36
CA ILE A 47 -22.41 -9.91 9.94
C ILE A 47 -23.03 -8.55 9.56
N ALA A 48 -23.77 -7.92 10.46
CA ALA A 48 -24.36 -6.59 10.22
C ALA A 48 -23.29 -5.49 10.17
N ILE A 49 -22.30 -5.55 11.07
CA ILE A 49 -21.15 -4.64 11.11
C ILE A 49 -20.33 -4.77 9.82
N GLU A 50 -20.08 -6.01 9.36
CA GLU A 50 -19.40 -6.28 8.10
C GLU A 50 -20.08 -5.57 6.91
N LYS A 51 -21.41 -5.70 6.78
CA LYS A 51 -22.18 -5.03 5.73
C LYS A 51 -22.12 -3.50 5.80
N LEU A 52 -22.13 -2.93 7.01
CA LEU A 52 -21.99 -1.48 7.21
C LEU A 52 -20.60 -0.98 6.80
N ILE A 53 -19.55 -1.70 7.20
CA ILE A 53 -18.16 -1.39 6.87
C ILE A 53 -17.94 -1.46 5.35
N PHE A 54 -18.35 -2.55 4.69
CA PHE A 54 -18.17 -2.69 3.24
C PHE A 54 -19.01 -1.72 2.41
N LYS A 55 -20.20 -1.31 2.87
CA LYS A 55 -20.99 -0.24 2.23
C LYS A 55 -20.29 1.12 2.35
N GLY A 56 -19.67 1.41 3.48
CA GLY A 56 -18.83 2.59 3.67
C GLY A 56 -17.62 2.62 2.73
N PHE A 57 -16.91 1.49 2.62
CA PHE A 57 -15.77 1.35 1.72
C PHE A 57 -16.15 1.42 0.23
N SER A 58 -17.25 0.81 -0.20
CA SER A 58 -17.67 0.88 -1.61
C SER A 58 -18.04 2.30 -2.05
N ASN A 59 -18.70 3.08 -1.19
CA ASN A 59 -18.95 4.51 -1.46
C ASN A 59 -17.64 5.32 -1.52
N LEU A 60 -16.66 5.02 -0.67
CA LEU A 60 -15.34 5.66 -0.69
C LEU A 60 -14.53 5.28 -1.94
N ILE A 61 -14.59 4.02 -2.39
CA ILE A 61 -13.91 3.54 -3.59
C ILE A 61 -14.51 4.17 -4.86
N ILE A 62 -15.84 4.37 -4.92
CA ILE A 62 -16.47 5.11 -6.04
C ILE A 62 -16.00 6.56 -6.08
N CYS A 63 -15.81 7.22 -4.93
CA CYS A 63 -15.27 8.58 -4.86
C CYS A 63 -13.79 8.67 -5.27
N ILE A 64 -13.00 7.62 -5.07
CA ILE A 64 -11.57 7.58 -5.43
C ILE A 64 -11.34 7.11 -6.89
N GLY A 65 -12.24 6.29 -7.44
CA GLY A 65 -12.04 5.54 -8.69
C GLY A 65 -12.12 6.31 -10.01
N ARG A 66 -12.27 7.64 -10.02
CA ARG A 66 -12.43 8.43 -11.26
C ARG A 66 -11.30 9.42 -11.52
N LYS A 67 -10.06 8.95 -11.48
CA LYS A 67 -8.93 9.60 -12.19
C LYS A 67 -8.30 8.59 -13.15
N LYS A 68 -8.77 8.59 -14.41
CA LYS A 68 -8.00 8.01 -15.52
C LYS A 68 -6.71 8.84 -15.66
N SER A 69 -5.60 8.29 -15.18
CA SER A 69 -4.27 8.84 -15.42
C SER A 69 -3.93 8.68 -16.90
N LYS A 70 -3.69 9.79 -17.59
CA LYS A 70 -3.03 9.78 -18.90
C LYS A 70 -1.62 9.21 -18.66
N LYS A 71 -1.25 8.16 -19.39
CA LYS A 71 0.08 7.58 -19.35
C LYS A 71 1.05 8.58 -20.00
N THR A 72 1.62 9.47 -19.18
CA THR A 72 2.80 10.26 -19.51
C THR A 72 3.99 9.49 -18.96
N GLU A 73 5.06 9.33 -19.72
CA GLU A 73 6.31 8.75 -19.22
C GLU A 73 6.77 9.53 -17.98
N GLU A 74 6.60 8.93 -16.81
CA GLU A 74 6.93 9.53 -15.52
C GLU A 74 8.45 9.49 -15.30
N MET A 75 9.10 10.64 -15.40
CA MET A 75 10.40 10.86 -14.77
C MET A 75 10.25 10.86 -13.23
N PRO A 76 11.28 10.43 -12.48
CA PRO A 76 11.11 9.83 -11.16
C PRO A 76 10.97 10.81 -9.99
N TYR A 77 10.54 12.03 -10.25
CA TYR A 77 10.31 13.04 -9.23
C TYR A 77 8.93 13.65 -9.45
N PRO A 78 7.95 13.49 -8.52
CA PRO A 78 6.71 14.24 -8.62
C PRO A 78 7.08 15.72 -8.46
N ASN A 79 6.91 16.51 -9.54
CA ASN A 79 7.16 17.94 -9.52
C ASN A 79 6.10 18.64 -8.66
N LYS A 80 6.25 18.56 -7.34
CA LYS A 80 5.51 19.36 -6.38
C LYS A 80 6.16 20.73 -6.31
N SER A 81 5.65 21.65 -7.13
CA SER A 81 5.64 23.13 -6.96
C SER A 81 5.73 23.92 -8.28
N SER A 82 5.38 23.32 -9.43
CA SER A 82 5.12 24.15 -10.61
C SER A 82 3.99 25.15 -10.28
N ARG A 83 4.27 26.45 -10.45
CA ARG A 83 3.27 27.51 -10.27
C ARG A 83 2.10 27.19 -11.20
N SER A 84 0.88 27.29 -10.68
CA SER A 84 -0.32 26.97 -11.47
C SER A 84 -0.62 27.98 -12.59
N TYR A 85 0.15 29.08 -12.69
CA TYR A 85 -0.09 30.16 -13.63
C TYR A 85 1.21 30.66 -14.28
N ASP A 86 1.09 31.04 -15.54
CA ASP A 86 2.17 31.53 -16.39
C ASP A 86 2.29 33.06 -16.33
N GLU A 87 3.44 33.62 -16.72
CA GLU A 87 3.69 35.06 -16.70
C GLU A 87 2.77 35.84 -17.64
N ILE A 88 2.49 35.27 -18.81
CA ILE A 88 1.57 35.84 -19.80
C ILE A 88 0.16 35.98 -19.21
N LYS A 89 -0.33 34.95 -18.52
CA LYS A 89 -1.65 34.94 -17.89
C LYS A 89 -1.72 35.95 -16.76
N LEU A 90 -0.64 36.11 -16.02
CA LEU A 90 -0.55 37.08 -14.94
C LEU A 90 -0.61 38.52 -15.46
N GLN A 91 0.14 38.85 -16.51
CA GLN A 91 0.12 40.19 -17.11
C GLN A 91 -1.25 40.52 -17.72
N ALA A 92 -1.87 39.56 -18.42
CA ALA A 92 -3.23 39.71 -18.94
C ALA A 92 -4.27 39.92 -17.82
N ALA A 93 -4.12 39.24 -16.68
CA ALA A 93 -4.99 39.45 -15.54
C ALA A 93 -4.81 40.85 -14.92
N LEU A 94 -3.57 41.36 -14.85
CA LEU A 94 -3.29 42.70 -14.31
C LEU A 94 -3.81 43.80 -15.25
N SER A 95 -3.63 43.67 -16.57
CA SER A 95 -4.18 44.63 -17.53
C SER A 95 -5.71 44.64 -17.54
N ALA A 96 -6.35 43.46 -17.42
CA ALA A 96 -7.81 43.36 -17.31
C ALA A 96 -8.35 44.05 -16.05
N ILE A 97 -7.66 43.93 -14.91
CA ILE A 97 -8.08 44.61 -13.66
C ILE A 97 -7.90 46.14 -13.77
N ARG A 98 -6.87 46.60 -14.49
CA ARG A 98 -6.70 48.03 -14.82
C ARG A 98 -7.79 48.56 -15.74
N GLY A 99 -8.38 47.70 -16.58
CA GLY A 99 -9.53 48.00 -17.45
C GLY A 99 -10.89 47.69 -16.80
N ASP A 100 -11.04 47.92 -15.50
CA ASP A 100 -12.26 47.77 -14.70
C ASP A 100 -12.79 46.34 -14.44
N MET A 101 -11.98 45.29 -14.68
CA MET A 101 -12.38 43.93 -14.29
C MET A 101 -12.23 43.70 -12.77
N ALA A 102 -13.26 43.17 -12.13
CA ALA A 102 -13.18 42.77 -10.72
C ALA A 102 -12.12 41.68 -10.49
N ILE A 103 -11.33 41.80 -9.40
CA ILE A 103 -10.24 40.87 -9.04
C ILE A 103 -10.70 39.40 -9.00
N LEU A 104 -11.94 39.13 -8.55
CA LEU A 104 -12.49 37.77 -8.54
C LEU A 104 -12.75 37.24 -9.96
N GLY A 105 -13.24 38.11 -10.85
CA GLY A 105 -13.45 37.79 -12.26
C GLY A 105 -12.14 37.45 -12.95
N ALA A 106 -11.13 38.30 -12.80
CA ALA A 106 -9.79 38.06 -13.35
C ALA A 106 -9.16 36.76 -12.82
N SER A 107 -9.32 36.47 -11.52
CA SER A 107 -8.82 35.23 -10.93
C SER A 107 -9.44 33.98 -11.56
N LYS A 108 -10.75 34.00 -11.81
CA LYS A 108 -11.47 32.89 -12.45
C LYS A 108 -11.12 32.74 -13.93
N VAL A 109 -11.02 33.84 -14.66
CA VAL A 109 -10.76 33.84 -16.12
C VAL A 109 -9.33 33.40 -16.43
N TYR A 110 -8.34 33.94 -15.71
CA TYR A 110 -6.92 33.68 -16.00
C TYR A 110 -6.29 32.58 -15.14
N ASN A 111 -7.07 31.96 -14.24
CA ASN A 111 -6.62 30.92 -13.30
C ASN A 111 -5.40 31.34 -12.47
N VAL A 112 -5.37 32.60 -12.02
CA VAL A 112 -4.36 33.15 -11.12
C VAL A 112 -5.00 33.31 -9.73
N PRO A 113 -4.36 32.89 -8.63
CA PRO A 113 -4.93 33.06 -7.29
C PRO A 113 -5.23 34.52 -6.96
N ARG A 114 -6.43 34.78 -6.42
CA ARG A 114 -6.89 36.12 -5.99
C ARG A 114 -5.90 36.81 -5.04
N THR A 115 -5.27 36.05 -4.16
CA THR A 115 -4.25 36.55 -3.22
C THR A 115 -3.04 37.09 -3.97
N THR A 116 -2.53 36.36 -4.95
CA THR A 116 -1.41 36.80 -5.80
C THR A 116 -1.70 38.13 -6.50
N LEU A 117 -2.89 38.29 -7.09
CA LEU A 117 -3.29 39.52 -7.78
C LEU A 117 -3.38 40.70 -6.80
N ARG A 118 -3.96 40.49 -5.61
CA ARG A 118 -4.00 41.51 -4.54
C ARG A 118 -2.61 41.95 -4.09
N HIS A 119 -1.67 41.01 -3.92
CA HIS A 119 -0.32 41.34 -3.46
C HIS A 119 0.47 42.16 -4.50
N LYS A 120 0.27 41.87 -5.78
CA LYS A 120 0.91 42.61 -6.88
C LYS A 120 0.30 43.99 -7.08
N LEU A 121 -1.01 44.14 -6.95
CA LEU A 121 -1.68 45.46 -7.01
C LEU A 121 -1.38 46.35 -5.81
N ALA A 122 -1.05 45.77 -4.67
CA ALA A 122 -0.67 46.50 -3.45
C ALA A 122 0.84 46.76 -3.36
N ASP A 123 1.59 46.58 -4.45
CA ASP A 123 3.06 46.74 -4.56
C ASP A 123 3.88 45.99 -3.51
N ARG A 124 3.30 44.96 -2.87
CA ARG A 124 3.99 44.11 -1.88
C ARG A 124 4.92 43.09 -2.54
N ALA A 125 4.83 42.95 -3.85
CA ALA A 125 5.62 42.03 -4.67
C ALA A 125 5.74 42.59 -6.09
N PRO A 126 6.85 42.33 -6.80
CA PRO A 126 7.03 42.79 -8.18
C PRO A 126 5.94 42.21 -9.10
N GLU A 127 5.59 42.93 -10.17
CA GLU A 127 4.57 42.52 -11.14
C GLU A 127 4.95 41.22 -11.87
N ASN A 128 6.24 40.95 -12.05
CA ASN A 128 6.77 39.74 -12.67
C ASN A 128 6.84 38.55 -11.69
N ILE A 129 7.05 37.34 -12.21
CA ILE A 129 7.08 36.15 -11.36
C ILE A 129 8.47 35.94 -10.72
N ALA A 130 8.76 36.68 -9.65
CA ALA A 130 10.02 36.57 -8.91
C ALA A 130 10.27 35.17 -8.33
N LYS A 131 11.50 34.66 -8.44
CA LYS A 131 11.97 33.45 -7.76
C LYS A 131 11.92 33.67 -6.23
N ARG A 132 11.51 32.64 -5.49
CA ARG A 132 11.47 32.70 -4.02
C ARG A 132 12.81 32.18 -3.48
N GLY A 133 13.45 32.94 -2.60
CA GLY A 133 14.74 32.58 -2.00
C GLY A 133 15.92 33.36 -2.58
N PRO A 134 17.09 33.29 -1.92
CA PRO A 134 18.32 33.90 -2.42
C PRO A 134 18.71 33.33 -3.79
N GLU A 135 19.37 34.15 -4.60
CA GLU A 135 19.92 33.70 -5.88
C GLU A 135 21.00 32.64 -5.63
N CYS A 136 20.95 31.54 -6.36
CA CYS A 136 21.92 30.46 -6.21
C CYS A 136 23.32 30.93 -6.63
N LEU A 137 24.32 30.63 -5.81
CA LEU A 137 25.72 31.05 -6.00
C LEU A 137 26.32 30.62 -7.34
N LEU A 138 25.81 29.53 -7.94
CA LEU A 138 26.33 28.95 -9.18
C LEU A 138 25.54 29.41 -10.42
N GLY A 139 24.43 30.14 -10.27
CA GLY A 139 23.57 30.53 -11.39
C GLY A 139 22.67 29.39 -11.92
N GLU A 140 21.55 29.76 -12.54
CA GLU A 140 20.50 28.82 -12.98
C GLU A 140 20.99 27.82 -14.04
N GLU A 141 21.89 28.26 -14.91
CA GLU A 141 22.42 27.44 -15.99
C GLU A 141 23.27 26.28 -15.43
N LEU A 142 24.22 26.57 -14.54
CA LEU A 142 25.10 25.58 -13.92
C LEU A 142 24.35 24.60 -13.02
N GLU A 143 23.28 25.00 -12.34
CA GLU A 143 22.49 24.08 -11.50
C GLU A 143 21.65 23.10 -12.32
N SER A 144 20.96 23.60 -13.35
CA SER A 144 20.21 22.77 -14.30
C SER A 144 21.12 21.76 -15.00
N LEU A 145 22.32 22.21 -15.34
CA LEU A 145 23.31 21.43 -16.06
C LEU A 145 24.08 20.46 -15.15
N SER A 146 24.49 20.84 -13.95
CA SER A 146 25.37 20.02 -13.10
C SER A 146 24.71 18.71 -12.68
N GLY A 147 23.48 18.73 -12.17
CA GLY A 147 22.79 17.50 -11.74
C GLY A 147 22.41 16.59 -12.90
N LYS A 148 21.77 17.15 -13.94
CA LYS A 148 21.26 16.37 -15.08
C LYS A 148 22.36 15.92 -16.03
N LYS A 149 23.33 16.79 -16.36
CA LYS A 149 24.45 16.39 -17.23
C LYS A 149 25.33 15.38 -16.52
N TRP A 150 25.61 15.54 -15.23
CA TRP A 150 26.37 14.54 -14.48
C TRP A 150 25.66 13.20 -14.49
N TYR A 151 24.35 13.15 -14.16
CA TYR A 151 23.58 11.91 -14.18
C TYR A 151 23.58 11.26 -15.57
N ASN A 152 23.34 12.02 -16.62
CA ASN A 152 23.33 11.51 -17.99
C ASN A 152 24.72 11.00 -18.41
N ASN A 153 25.79 11.70 -18.06
CA ASN A 153 27.17 11.28 -18.34
C ASN A 153 27.59 10.08 -17.48
N PHE A 154 27.09 9.97 -16.26
CA PHE A 154 27.27 8.81 -15.38
C PHE A 154 26.58 7.57 -15.98
N MET A 155 25.31 7.67 -16.38
CA MET A 155 24.57 6.58 -17.01
C MET A 155 25.16 6.20 -18.38
N LYS A 156 25.73 7.14 -19.13
CA LYS A 156 26.46 6.85 -20.38
C LYS A 156 27.75 6.08 -20.16
N ARG A 157 28.50 6.40 -19.09
CA ARG A 157 29.74 5.68 -18.74
C ARG A 157 29.46 4.29 -18.18
N HIS A 158 28.38 4.15 -17.42
CA HIS A 158 27.97 2.89 -16.80
C HIS A 158 26.78 2.27 -17.52
N SER A 159 27.00 1.82 -18.75
CA SER A 159 25.96 1.16 -19.56
C SER A 159 25.49 -0.17 -18.97
N GLU A 160 26.24 -0.75 -18.04
CA GLU A 160 25.90 -1.91 -17.23
C GLU A 160 24.81 -1.63 -16.19
N LEU A 161 24.57 -0.37 -15.84
CA LEU A 161 23.54 0.03 -14.89
C LEU A 161 22.22 0.35 -15.59
N SER A 162 21.12 0.04 -14.92
CA SER A 162 19.78 0.40 -15.35
C SER A 162 18.93 0.83 -14.17
N TYR A 163 17.99 1.72 -14.45
CA TYR A 163 16.97 2.12 -13.51
C TYR A 163 15.90 1.03 -13.43
N LYS A 164 15.64 0.52 -12.22
CA LYS A 164 14.67 -0.55 -12.01
C LYS A 164 13.80 -0.28 -10.79
N LYS A 165 12.56 -0.73 -10.86
CA LYS A 165 11.70 -0.80 -9.68
C LYS A 165 12.17 -1.98 -8.84
N SER A 166 12.38 -1.74 -7.55
CA SER A 166 12.71 -2.83 -6.64
C SER A 166 11.49 -3.71 -6.40
N GLU A 167 11.72 -5.01 -6.36
CA GLU A 167 10.70 -5.98 -5.95
C GLU A 167 10.89 -6.31 -4.46
N TYR A 168 9.77 -6.49 -3.78
CA TYR A 168 9.78 -7.01 -2.42
C TYR A 168 9.90 -8.53 -2.47
N LEU A 169 11.09 -9.04 -2.16
CA LEU A 169 11.30 -10.46 -2.01
C LEU A 169 11.82 -10.76 -0.62
N ASN A 170 11.19 -11.76 0.02
CA ASN A 170 11.63 -12.25 1.31
C ASN A 170 13.03 -12.87 1.15
N LYS A 171 13.94 -12.59 2.08
CA LYS A 171 15.31 -13.13 2.12
C LYS A 171 15.34 -14.66 1.93
N ALA A 172 14.39 -15.35 2.54
CA ALA A 172 14.25 -16.80 2.40
C ALA A 172 14.00 -17.22 0.95
N ARG A 173 13.17 -16.47 0.21
CA ARG A 173 12.90 -16.72 -1.22
C ARG A 173 14.09 -16.34 -2.10
N ALA A 174 14.81 -15.27 -1.76
CA ALA A 174 15.99 -14.83 -2.52
C ALA A 174 17.17 -15.83 -2.45
N ASN A 175 17.26 -16.62 -1.38
CA ASN A 175 18.33 -17.60 -1.17
C ASN A 175 18.03 -19.00 -1.74
N VAL A 176 16.88 -19.19 -2.39
CA VAL A 176 16.54 -20.50 -2.98
C VAL A 176 17.30 -20.68 -4.30
N SER A 177 18.23 -21.63 -4.33
CA SER A 177 18.92 -22.05 -5.56
C SER A 177 18.16 -23.18 -6.28
N GLU A 178 18.46 -23.41 -7.55
CA GLU A 178 17.86 -24.51 -8.33
C GLU A 178 18.16 -25.88 -7.70
N GLU A 179 19.36 -26.06 -7.17
CA GLU A 179 19.77 -27.31 -6.51
C GLU A 179 18.91 -27.60 -5.29
N ASN A 180 18.53 -26.56 -4.53
CA ASN A 180 17.66 -26.71 -3.37
C ASN A 180 16.25 -27.16 -3.79
N ILE A 181 15.72 -26.62 -4.90
CA ILE A 181 14.42 -27.03 -5.45
C ILE A 181 14.48 -28.49 -5.91
N ARG A 182 15.50 -28.86 -6.68
CA ARG A 182 15.67 -30.23 -7.16
C ARG A 182 15.87 -31.23 -6.02
N ARG A 183 16.61 -30.84 -4.98
CA ARG A 183 16.79 -31.67 -3.77
C ARG A 183 15.46 -31.89 -3.07
N TRP A 184 14.68 -30.83 -2.86
CA TRP A 184 13.37 -30.92 -2.23
C TRP A 184 12.41 -31.86 -2.98
N PHE A 185 12.36 -31.77 -4.31
CA PHE A 185 11.53 -32.69 -5.11
C PHE A 185 11.98 -34.15 -4.97
N LYS A 186 13.29 -34.42 -4.96
CA LYS A 186 13.83 -35.77 -4.76
C LYS A 186 13.48 -36.32 -3.37
N GLU A 187 13.66 -35.51 -2.33
CA GLU A 187 13.31 -35.89 -0.95
C GLU A 187 11.82 -36.15 -0.81
N THR A 188 10.98 -35.30 -1.39
CA THR A 188 9.51 -35.46 -1.36
C THR A 188 9.07 -36.74 -2.07
N LEU A 189 9.63 -37.05 -3.24
CA LEU A 189 9.34 -38.29 -3.97
C LEU A 189 9.83 -39.53 -3.21
N LEU A 190 10.97 -39.44 -2.53
CA LEU A 190 11.49 -40.52 -1.70
C LEU A 190 10.59 -40.77 -0.47
N LEU A 191 10.11 -39.70 0.17
CA LEU A 191 9.19 -39.78 1.31
C LEU A 191 7.82 -40.36 0.91
N LEU A 192 7.31 -40.02 -0.29
CA LEU A 192 6.03 -40.55 -0.78
C LEU A 192 6.13 -42.03 -1.21
N GLY A 193 7.29 -42.49 -1.69
CA GLY A 193 7.50 -43.90 -2.06
C GLY A 193 6.43 -44.46 -3.00
N LYS A 194 5.68 -45.47 -2.53
CA LYS A 194 4.58 -46.11 -3.29
C LYS A 194 3.38 -45.20 -3.53
N ASP A 195 3.17 -44.19 -2.69
CA ASP A 195 2.02 -43.27 -2.78
C ASP A 195 2.29 -42.10 -3.73
N SER A 196 3.39 -42.12 -4.48
CA SER A 196 3.72 -41.13 -5.51
C SER A 196 2.66 -41.02 -6.63
N GLU A 197 1.81 -42.04 -6.80
CA GLU A 197 0.69 -42.02 -7.73
C GLU A 197 -0.35 -40.94 -7.38
N VAL A 198 -0.46 -40.56 -6.09
CA VAL A 198 -1.40 -39.52 -5.64
C VAL A 198 -1.11 -38.16 -6.26
N LEU A 199 0.15 -37.88 -6.62
CA LEU A 199 0.56 -36.63 -7.26
C LEU A 199 0.21 -36.55 -8.76
N LYS A 200 -0.14 -37.67 -9.40
CA LYS A 200 -0.50 -37.70 -10.84
C LYS A 200 -1.90 -37.16 -11.08
N ASP A 201 -2.77 -37.19 -10.07
CA ASP A 201 -4.15 -36.69 -10.15
C ASP A 201 -4.20 -35.23 -9.67
N PRO A 202 -4.33 -34.24 -10.58
CA PRO A 202 -4.36 -32.84 -10.21
C PRO A 202 -5.58 -32.48 -9.33
N SER A 203 -6.64 -33.30 -9.34
CA SER A 203 -7.84 -33.11 -8.52
C SER A 203 -7.60 -33.30 -7.02
N ARG A 204 -6.47 -33.92 -6.67
CA ARG A 204 -6.05 -34.20 -5.27
C ARG A 204 -5.01 -33.22 -4.77
N CYS A 205 -4.52 -32.33 -5.63
CA CYS A 205 -3.56 -31.30 -5.29
C CYS A 205 -4.29 -30.01 -4.89
N TRP A 206 -4.46 -29.80 -3.59
CA TRP A 206 -5.07 -28.59 -3.05
C TRP A 206 -3.97 -27.58 -2.71
N ASN A 207 -3.96 -26.44 -3.40
CA ASN A 207 -3.11 -25.33 -2.98
C ASN A 207 -3.79 -24.60 -1.81
N MET A 208 -3.03 -24.34 -0.75
CA MET A 208 -3.48 -23.52 0.38
C MET A 208 -2.47 -22.40 0.58
N ASP A 209 -2.50 -21.40 -0.31
CA ASP A 209 -1.66 -20.21 -0.19
C ASP A 209 -2.43 -19.06 0.47
N GLY A 210 -1.88 -18.52 1.56
CA GLY A 210 -2.42 -17.33 2.19
C GLY A 210 -2.21 -16.11 1.29
N THR A 211 -3.28 -15.40 0.94
CA THR A 211 -3.17 -14.09 0.30
C THR A 211 -2.82 -13.05 1.37
N ALA A 212 -1.56 -12.63 1.41
CA ALA A 212 -1.14 -11.55 2.31
C ALA A 212 -1.45 -10.18 1.69
N SER A 213 -2.21 -9.35 2.41
CA SER A 213 -2.35 -7.93 2.07
C SER A 213 -1.15 -7.15 2.58
N TYR A 214 -0.37 -6.54 1.69
CA TYR A 214 0.76 -5.71 2.06
C TYR A 214 0.29 -4.31 2.48
N LEU A 215 0.56 -3.93 3.73
CA LEU A 215 0.30 -2.57 4.25
C LEU A 215 1.40 -1.55 3.86
N ASN A 216 2.44 -1.98 3.14
CA ASN A 216 3.59 -1.14 2.78
C ASN A 216 3.54 -0.73 1.29
N PRO A 217 3.79 0.56 0.94
CA PRO A 217 3.75 1.02 -0.44
C PRO A 217 4.83 0.35 -1.30
N SER A 218 4.55 0.19 -2.60
CA SER A 218 5.46 -0.42 -3.56
C SER A 218 6.88 0.16 -3.49
N GLY A 219 7.88 -0.71 -3.63
CA GLY A 219 9.29 -0.37 -3.50
C GLY A 219 9.70 0.80 -4.38
N GLY A 220 10.63 1.60 -3.85
CA GLY A 220 11.24 2.70 -4.58
C GLY A 220 12.04 2.21 -5.78
N CYS A 221 12.36 3.13 -6.67
CA CYS A 221 13.23 2.82 -7.78
C CYS A 221 14.69 2.94 -7.39
N VAL A 222 15.51 2.04 -7.92
CA VAL A 222 16.91 1.87 -7.59
C VAL A 222 17.72 1.73 -8.87
N ILE A 223 18.98 2.17 -8.84
CA ILE A 223 19.95 1.96 -9.93
C ILE A 223 20.69 0.67 -9.63
N ALA A 224 20.65 -0.29 -10.55
CA ALA A 224 21.27 -1.61 -10.38
C ALA A 224 21.76 -2.19 -11.70
N GLU A 225 22.53 -3.27 -11.64
CA GLU A 225 23.05 -3.96 -12.82
C GLU A 225 21.93 -4.45 -13.75
N LYS A 226 22.17 -4.37 -15.07
CA LYS A 226 21.29 -4.93 -16.11
C LYS A 226 21.22 -6.45 -15.99
N GLY A 227 20.07 -7.01 -16.32
CA GLY A 227 19.82 -8.46 -16.27
C GLY A 227 19.59 -9.07 -14.88
N LYS A 228 20.10 -8.46 -13.79
CA LYS A 228 19.87 -8.98 -12.43
C LYS A 228 18.59 -8.43 -11.80
N PRO A 229 17.77 -9.26 -11.13
CA PRO A 229 16.64 -8.77 -10.37
C PRO A 229 17.14 -8.03 -9.12
N VAL A 230 16.35 -7.05 -8.65
CA VAL A 230 16.74 -6.19 -7.53
C VAL A 230 15.73 -6.34 -6.41
N TYR A 231 16.22 -6.82 -5.27
CA TYR A 231 15.40 -7.09 -4.11
C TYR A 231 15.78 -6.14 -2.98
N ILE A 232 14.78 -5.46 -2.42
CA ILE A 232 14.98 -4.72 -1.16
C ILE A 232 14.71 -5.72 -0.04
N GLU A 233 15.75 -6.03 0.75
CA GLU A 233 15.58 -6.72 2.02
C GLU A 233 14.76 -5.82 2.97
N LEU A 234 13.80 -6.40 3.69
CA LEU A 234 13.07 -5.74 4.78
C LEU A 234 13.95 -5.46 6.02
N HIS A 235 15.28 -5.58 5.90
CA HIS A 235 16.19 -5.16 6.96
C HIS A 235 16.48 -3.68 6.84
N LEU A 236 16.15 -2.96 7.92
CA LEU A 236 16.75 -1.67 8.32
C LEU A 236 18.07 -1.41 7.60
N ILE A 237 18.14 -0.25 6.94
CA ILE A 237 19.30 0.33 6.25
C ILE A 237 20.61 -0.12 6.91
N VAL A 238 21.28 -1.13 6.33
CA VAL A 238 22.69 -1.39 6.58
C VAL A 238 23.42 -0.99 5.31
N ILE A 239 23.94 0.24 5.31
CA ILE A 239 24.89 0.70 4.31
C ILE A 239 26.15 -0.17 4.49
N ARG A 240 26.31 -1.19 3.64
CA ARG A 240 27.61 -1.85 3.48
C ARG A 240 28.55 -0.85 2.81
N ARG A 241 29.41 -0.24 3.63
CA ARG A 241 30.57 0.55 3.22
C ARG A 241 31.42 -0.33 2.29
N ILE A 242 31.51 0.03 1.01
CA ILE A 242 32.47 -0.57 0.08
C ILE A 242 33.85 -0.12 0.55
N SER A 243 34.65 -1.06 1.06
CA SER A 243 36.06 -0.84 1.39
C SER A 243 36.88 -0.83 0.09
N PRO A 244 37.73 0.17 -0.15
CA PRO A 244 38.72 0.10 -1.21
C PRO A 244 39.95 -0.65 -0.68
N HIS A 245 40.19 -1.86 -1.18
CA HIS A 245 41.50 -2.53 -1.12
C HIS A 245 41.98 -2.64 -2.56
N SER A 246 43.05 -1.93 -2.91
CA SER A 246 44.49 -2.28 -2.77
C SER A 246 45.01 -2.79 -4.10
#